data_AF-A0A5N7DM42-F1
#
_entry.id   AF-A0A5N7DM42-F1
#
_cell.length_a   1.000
_cell.length_b   1.000
_cell.length_c   1.000
_cell.angle_alpha   90.00
_cell.angle_beta   90.00
_cell.angle_gamma   90.00
#
_symmetry.space_group_name_H-M   'P 1'
#
loop_
_entity.id
_entity.type
_entity.pdbx_description
1 polymer ?
#
loop_
_entity_poly.entity_id
_entity_poly.type
_entity_poly.pdbx_seq_one_letter_code
_entity_poly.pdbx_strand_id
1 'polypeptide(L)'
;MKADFLAWHRYFIHTFEQDLKSKCDYAGSLPYWDWGLDAENPQLSVLFNGDEYSMGSNGVFIPNRDPAYWPSIKEYIPVGTGGGCVYEGPFSNYTINMGPIDGAGQKPVNYRFEHHPHCLKRDINPTVTRSAVTFRHITELILSYDTIDWFQGVMQRDPRFSVPSVPYGVHRGGHVGVGMVMGDAAGSPGDPMFYLHHAQIDRVWTIWQGLDLDKRRHAIWGTHTIADTPPTANMTLDEMIHFGFAAEPVKFRDLMDTLDGPFCYYY
;
A
#
# COMPACT_ATOMS: atom_id res chain seq x y z
N MET A 1 6.06 5.57 -10.24
CA MET A 1 4.70 6.08 -9.95
C MET A 1 4.00 6.61 -11.19
N LYS A 2 2.66 6.66 -11.14
CA LYS A 2 1.75 7.38 -12.06
C LYS A 2 1.22 8.64 -11.37
N ALA A 3 0.65 9.58 -12.13
CA ALA A 3 0.09 10.81 -11.56
C ALA A 3 -1.12 10.57 -10.63
N ASP A 4 -1.94 9.58 -10.98
CA ASP A 4 -3.17 9.24 -10.28
C ASP A 4 -2.96 8.37 -9.04
N PHE A 5 -1.72 7.99 -8.69
CA PHE A 5 -1.46 6.98 -7.65
C PHE A 5 -2.21 7.26 -6.34
N LEU A 6 -2.07 8.46 -5.78
CA LEU A 6 -2.67 8.81 -4.48
C LEU A 6 -4.20 8.88 -4.57
N ALA A 7 -4.75 9.59 -5.56
CA ALA A 7 -6.19 9.74 -5.74
C ALA A 7 -6.88 8.42 -6.09
N TRP A 8 -6.24 7.59 -6.92
CA TRP A 8 -6.74 6.26 -7.27
C TRP A 8 -6.85 5.38 -6.01
N HIS A 9 -5.80 5.33 -5.18
CA HIS A 9 -5.83 4.52 -3.96
C HIS A 9 -6.82 5.06 -2.93
N ARG A 10 -6.94 6.38 -2.77
CA ARG A 10 -7.96 7.03 -1.93
C ARG A 10 -9.37 6.56 -2.32
N TYR A 11 -9.71 6.64 -3.60
CA TYR A 11 -11.04 6.21 -4.05
C TYR A 11 -11.23 4.69 -4.00
N PHE A 12 -10.17 3.91 -4.23
CA PHE A 12 -10.21 2.45 -4.13
C PHE A 12 -10.55 1.97 -2.71
N ILE A 13 -9.87 2.51 -1.69
CA ILE A 13 -10.19 2.16 -0.29
C ILE A 13 -11.53 2.74 0.17
N HIS A 14 -11.93 3.91 -0.34
CA HIS A 14 -13.25 4.46 -0.07
C HIS A 14 -14.35 3.56 -0.62
N THR A 15 -14.21 3.08 -1.86
CA THR A 15 -15.15 2.15 -2.48
C THR A 15 -15.22 0.85 -1.68
N PHE A 16 -14.08 0.32 -1.23
CA PHE A 16 -14.05 -0.84 -0.33
C PHE A 16 -14.81 -0.57 0.98
N GLU A 17 -14.63 0.59 1.61
CA GLU A 17 -15.39 0.97 2.80
C GLU A 17 -16.90 1.06 2.52
N GLN A 18 -17.31 1.64 1.39
CA GLN A 18 -18.72 1.70 1.00
C GLN A 18 -19.31 0.30 0.78
N ASP A 19 -18.53 -0.63 0.22
CA ASP A 19 -18.93 -2.02 0.07
C ASP A 19 -19.09 -2.72 1.42
N LEU A 20 -18.16 -2.51 2.37
CA LEU A 20 -18.31 -3.01 3.73
C LEU A 20 -19.61 -2.49 4.37
N LYS A 21 -19.92 -1.19 4.22
CA LYS A 21 -21.11 -0.57 4.79
C LYS A 21 -22.40 -1.07 4.14
N SER A 22 -22.45 -1.12 2.82
CA SER A 22 -23.67 -1.38 2.05
C SER A 22 -23.96 -2.86 1.79
N LYS A 23 -22.93 -3.71 1.77
CA LYS A 23 -23.06 -5.15 1.45
C LYS A 23 -22.79 -6.06 2.65
N CYS A 24 -22.11 -5.57 3.68
CA CYS A 24 -21.71 -6.36 4.85
C CYS A 24 -22.19 -5.77 6.19
N ASP A 25 -23.11 -4.79 6.16
CA ASP A 25 -23.68 -4.13 7.34
C ASP A 25 -22.62 -3.54 8.31
N TYR A 26 -21.47 -3.13 7.79
CA TYR A 26 -20.42 -2.52 8.60
C TYR A 26 -20.83 -1.12 9.04
N ALA A 27 -20.90 -0.88 10.36
CA ALA A 27 -21.28 0.43 10.90
C ALA A 27 -20.07 1.32 11.26
N GLY A 28 -18.85 0.79 11.18
CA GLY A 28 -17.63 1.49 11.53
C GLY A 28 -17.04 2.33 10.39
N SER A 29 -15.82 2.80 10.61
CA SER A 29 -14.99 3.47 9.62
C SER A 29 -13.77 2.61 9.28
N LEU A 30 -13.25 2.72 8.06
CA LEU A 30 -12.05 1.98 7.67
C LEU A 30 -10.86 2.38 8.58
N PRO A 31 -10.27 1.44 9.35
CA PRO A 31 -9.13 1.74 10.20
C PRO A 31 -7.85 1.92 9.37
N TYR A 32 -6.87 2.62 9.94
CA TYR A 32 -5.53 2.76 9.37
C TYR A 32 -4.48 2.06 10.26
N TRP A 33 -3.38 1.63 9.65
CA TRP A 33 -2.22 1.09 10.37
C TRP A 33 -1.17 2.19 10.58
N ASP A 34 -1.04 2.71 11.80
CA ASP A 34 0.03 3.65 12.13
C ASP A 34 1.38 2.92 12.25
N TRP A 35 2.09 2.83 11.14
CA TRP A 35 3.35 2.07 11.06
C TRP A 35 4.38 2.48 12.11
N GLY A 36 4.40 3.75 12.52
CA GLY A 36 5.40 4.27 13.44
C GLY A 36 5.37 3.59 14.80
N LEU A 37 4.19 3.09 15.23
CA LEU A 37 4.02 2.34 16.47
C LEU A 37 4.66 0.96 16.41
N ASP A 38 4.69 0.36 15.22
CA ASP A 38 5.10 -1.02 15.00
C ASP A 38 6.46 -1.16 14.35
N ALA A 39 7.07 -0.06 13.90
CA ALA A 39 8.23 -0.08 13.01
C ALA A 39 9.41 -0.89 13.55
N GLU A 40 9.65 -0.88 14.86
CA GLU A 40 10.74 -1.62 15.50
C GLU A 40 10.49 -3.13 15.58
N ASN A 41 9.25 -3.52 15.89
CA ASN A 41 8.85 -4.90 16.15
C ASN A 41 7.45 -5.19 15.59
N PRO A 42 7.27 -5.16 14.26
CA PRO A 42 5.95 -5.31 13.65
C PRO A 42 5.29 -6.65 13.97
N GLN A 43 6.09 -7.70 14.21
CA GLN A 43 5.60 -9.02 14.61
C GLN A 43 4.90 -9.05 15.97
N LEU A 44 5.05 -8.00 16.79
CA LEU A 44 4.39 -7.85 18.10
C LEU A 44 3.16 -6.92 18.04
N SER A 45 2.85 -6.35 16.87
CA SER A 45 1.67 -5.50 16.69
C SER A 45 0.40 -6.26 17.02
N VAL A 46 -0.58 -5.56 17.59
CA VAL A 46 -1.95 -6.08 17.78
C VAL A 46 -2.61 -6.46 16.45
N LEU A 47 -2.15 -5.90 15.33
CA LEU A 47 -2.65 -6.25 13.99
C LEU A 47 -2.19 -7.63 13.53
N PHE A 48 -1.13 -8.19 14.13
CA PHE A 48 -0.46 -9.42 13.70
C PHE A 48 -0.34 -10.49 14.79
N ASN A 49 -1.00 -10.30 15.94
CA ASN A 49 -0.86 -11.18 17.10
C ASN A 49 -1.67 -12.50 16.98
N GLY A 50 -2.52 -12.65 15.96
CA GLY A 50 -3.30 -13.86 15.72
C GLY A 50 -4.58 -13.99 16.56
N ASP A 51 -4.92 -12.99 17.37
CA ASP A 51 -6.19 -12.98 18.11
C ASP A 51 -7.39 -12.71 17.18
N GLU A 52 -8.60 -12.81 17.73
CA GLU A 52 -9.87 -12.64 17.00
C GLU A 52 -10.11 -11.22 16.45
N TYR A 53 -9.36 -10.23 16.92
CA TYR A 53 -9.47 -8.82 16.50
C TYR A 53 -8.33 -8.38 15.57
N SER A 54 -7.31 -9.22 15.40
CA SER A 54 -6.19 -8.99 14.51
C SER A 54 -6.53 -9.21 13.03
N MET A 55 -5.60 -8.81 12.15
CA MET A 55 -5.66 -9.15 10.72
C MET A 55 -5.02 -10.51 10.44
N GLY A 56 -5.01 -11.42 11.42
CA GLY A 56 -4.34 -12.71 11.37
C GLY A 56 -2.87 -12.63 11.80
N SER A 57 -2.28 -13.78 12.08
CA SER A 57 -0.88 -13.88 12.54
C SER A 57 0.14 -13.54 11.45
N ASN A 58 1.43 -13.64 11.81
CA ASN A 58 2.50 -13.83 10.82
C ASN A 58 2.34 -15.18 10.08
N GLY A 59 3.11 -15.38 9.02
CA GLY A 59 3.22 -16.69 8.37
C GLY A 59 4.03 -17.67 9.21
N VAL A 60 3.77 -18.98 9.04
CA VAL A 60 4.59 -20.04 9.64
C VAL A 60 6.06 -19.79 9.31
N PHE A 61 6.91 -19.84 10.33
CA PHE A 61 8.34 -19.59 10.18
C PHE A 61 9.00 -20.63 9.28
N ILE A 62 9.77 -20.17 8.29
CA ILE A 62 10.58 -21.01 7.41
C ILE A 62 12.07 -20.69 7.67
N PRO A 63 12.85 -21.62 8.26
CA PRO A 63 14.26 -21.40 8.58
C PRO A 63 15.15 -21.39 7.33
N ASN A 64 16.35 -20.82 7.46
CA ASN A 64 17.44 -20.88 6.47
C ASN A 64 17.06 -20.40 5.06
N ARG A 65 16.26 -19.33 4.98
CA ARG A 65 15.95 -18.65 3.72
C ARG A 65 17.03 -17.62 3.39
N ASP A 66 17.32 -17.49 2.11
CA ASP A 66 18.13 -16.40 1.58
C ASP A 66 17.27 -15.16 1.27
N PRO A 67 17.86 -13.96 1.22
CA PRO A 67 17.17 -12.77 0.73
C PRO A 67 16.53 -12.99 -0.65
N ALA A 68 15.29 -12.54 -0.80
CA ALA A 68 14.49 -12.78 -1.99
C ALA A 68 14.78 -11.72 -3.07
N TYR A 69 15.19 -12.14 -4.26
CA TYR A 69 15.35 -11.21 -5.38
C TYR A 69 14.00 -10.83 -5.98
N TRP A 70 13.82 -9.55 -6.31
CA TRP A 70 12.65 -9.02 -7.01
C TRP A 70 13.04 -8.57 -8.43
N PRO A 71 12.70 -9.34 -9.47
CA PRO A 71 13.14 -9.06 -10.84
C PRO A 71 12.69 -7.70 -11.39
N SER A 72 11.44 -7.29 -11.12
CA SER A 72 10.84 -6.08 -11.70
C SER A 72 11.50 -4.79 -11.26
N ILE A 73 12.08 -4.77 -10.05
CA ILE A 73 12.79 -3.61 -9.49
C ILE A 73 14.29 -3.84 -9.33
N LYS A 74 14.79 -5.05 -9.58
CA LYS A 74 16.20 -5.46 -9.48
C LYS A 74 16.82 -5.25 -8.10
N GLU A 75 16.05 -5.54 -7.05
CA GLU A 75 16.47 -5.40 -5.65
C GLU A 75 16.32 -6.71 -4.88
N TYR A 76 17.08 -6.86 -3.79
CA TYR A 76 16.91 -7.96 -2.84
C TYR A 76 16.12 -7.48 -1.63
N ILE A 77 15.17 -8.30 -1.20
CA ILE A 77 14.40 -8.10 0.01
C ILE A 77 14.96 -9.03 1.10
N PRO A 78 15.33 -8.51 2.29
CA PRO A 78 15.82 -9.35 3.36
C PRO A 78 14.72 -10.31 3.84
N VAL A 79 15.11 -11.42 4.45
CA VAL A 79 14.14 -12.36 5.03
C VAL A 79 13.47 -11.76 6.27
N GLY A 80 12.17 -11.97 6.39
CA GLY A 80 11.42 -11.65 7.59
C GLY A 80 11.43 -12.80 8.61
N THR A 81 10.46 -12.73 9.51
CA THR A 81 10.28 -13.64 10.65
C THR A 81 9.24 -14.74 10.41
N GLY A 82 8.71 -14.85 9.19
CA GLY A 82 7.68 -15.81 8.81
C GLY A 82 8.06 -16.60 7.55
N GLY A 83 7.26 -16.47 6.50
CA GLY A 83 7.49 -17.02 5.16
C GLY A 83 6.38 -17.95 4.66
N GLY A 84 5.69 -18.62 5.57
CA GLY A 84 4.62 -19.57 5.28
C GLY A 84 3.21 -18.96 5.28
N CYS A 85 2.20 -19.83 5.32
CA CYS A 85 0.80 -19.41 5.49
C CYS A 85 0.59 -18.77 6.86
N VAL A 86 -0.30 -17.79 6.95
CA VAL A 86 -0.86 -17.30 8.22
C VAL A 86 -1.52 -18.49 8.94
N TYR A 87 -1.24 -18.66 10.23
CA TYR A 87 -1.61 -19.87 10.98
C TYR A 87 -2.63 -19.62 12.10
N GLU A 88 -2.82 -18.37 12.52
CA GLU A 88 -3.78 -17.97 13.55
C GLU A 88 -4.57 -16.71 13.16
N GLY A 89 -5.69 -16.49 13.84
CA GLY A 89 -6.60 -15.35 13.66
C GLY A 89 -7.62 -15.51 12.52
N PRO A 90 -8.46 -14.48 12.28
CA PRO A 90 -9.64 -14.55 11.42
C PRO A 90 -9.36 -14.95 9.97
N PHE A 91 -8.13 -14.70 9.49
CA PHE A 91 -7.70 -14.94 8.11
C PHE A 91 -6.80 -16.17 7.94
N SER A 92 -6.68 -17.03 8.95
CA SER A 92 -5.88 -18.28 8.89
C SER A 92 -6.42 -19.28 7.85
N ASN A 93 -7.74 -19.35 7.67
CA ASN A 93 -8.41 -20.19 6.65
C ASN A 93 -8.85 -19.39 5.41
N TYR A 94 -8.35 -18.16 5.24
CA TYR A 94 -8.70 -17.31 4.11
C TYR A 94 -7.96 -17.76 2.84
N THR A 95 -8.72 -17.98 1.77
CA THR A 95 -8.20 -18.39 0.46
C THR A 95 -8.07 -17.18 -0.46
N ILE A 96 -6.84 -16.94 -0.90
CA ILE A 96 -6.54 -16.02 -1.99
C ILE A 96 -6.68 -16.77 -3.31
N ASN A 97 -7.39 -16.18 -4.27
CA ASN A 97 -7.76 -16.86 -5.52
C ASN A 97 -6.92 -16.42 -6.73
N MET A 98 -6.02 -15.45 -6.58
CA MET A 98 -5.23 -14.87 -7.66
C MET A 98 -3.79 -14.63 -7.23
N GLY A 99 -2.89 -14.64 -8.21
CA GLY A 99 -1.48 -14.41 -7.99
C GLY A 99 -0.74 -15.62 -7.40
N PRO A 100 0.53 -15.44 -7.01
CA PRO A 100 1.27 -14.18 -7.07
C PRO A 100 1.59 -13.71 -8.51
N ILE A 101 1.76 -12.41 -8.71
CA ILE A 101 1.95 -11.75 -10.01
C ILE A 101 3.32 -11.07 -10.07
N ASP A 102 3.66 -10.22 -9.10
CA ASP A 102 4.92 -9.47 -9.10
C ASP A 102 5.43 -9.21 -7.67
N GLY A 103 6.18 -10.15 -7.11
CA GLY A 103 6.75 -10.01 -5.77
C GLY A 103 8.08 -10.74 -5.59
N ALA A 104 8.87 -10.28 -4.63
CA ALA A 104 10.20 -10.83 -4.33
C ALA A 104 10.15 -12.32 -3.97
N GLY A 105 10.95 -13.16 -4.64
CA GLY A 105 11.05 -14.60 -4.34
C GLY A 105 9.77 -15.40 -4.59
N GLN A 106 8.76 -14.81 -5.23
CA GLN A 106 7.50 -15.47 -5.57
C GLN A 106 7.51 -15.92 -7.02
N LYS A 107 6.94 -17.10 -7.28
CA LYS A 107 6.82 -17.62 -8.64
C LYS A 107 5.53 -17.08 -9.26
N PRO A 108 5.59 -16.18 -10.27
CA PRO A 108 4.40 -15.62 -10.85
C PRO A 108 3.55 -16.69 -11.55
N VAL A 109 2.23 -16.50 -11.51
CA VAL A 109 1.28 -17.26 -12.34
C VAL A 109 1.51 -16.99 -13.83
N ASN A 110 1.00 -17.87 -14.70
CA ASN A 110 1.20 -17.72 -16.15
C ASN A 110 0.37 -16.57 -16.72
N TYR A 111 -0.81 -16.31 -16.13
CA TYR A 111 -1.71 -15.24 -16.54
C TYR A 111 -2.09 -14.37 -15.33
N ARG A 112 -2.12 -13.04 -15.50
CA ARG A 112 -2.38 -12.09 -14.41
C ARG A 112 -3.69 -12.35 -13.64
N PHE A 113 -4.70 -12.90 -14.31
CA PHE A 113 -6.01 -13.20 -13.74
C PHE A 113 -6.27 -14.72 -13.66
N GLU A 114 -5.21 -15.53 -13.62
CA GLU A 114 -5.30 -16.97 -13.44
C GLU A 114 -5.92 -17.29 -12.07
N HIS A 115 -6.92 -18.18 -12.06
CA HIS A 115 -7.46 -18.72 -10.82
C HIS A 115 -6.45 -19.66 -10.19
N HIS A 116 -5.87 -19.24 -9.07
CA HIS A 116 -4.84 -19.97 -8.36
C HIS A 116 -5.09 -19.90 -6.85
N PRO A 117 -5.93 -20.80 -6.29
CA PRO A 117 -6.22 -20.84 -4.86
C PRO A 117 -4.97 -21.15 -4.02
N HIS A 118 -4.68 -20.29 -3.05
CA HIS A 118 -3.64 -20.52 -2.05
C HIS A 118 -3.96 -19.81 -0.73
N CYS A 119 -3.26 -20.19 0.34
CA CYS A 119 -3.35 -19.52 1.63
C CYS A 119 -2.79 -18.08 1.56
N LEU A 120 -3.25 -17.22 2.46
CA LEU A 120 -2.56 -15.97 2.78
C LEU A 120 -1.19 -16.27 3.39
N LYS A 121 -0.11 -15.79 2.76
CA LYS A 121 1.26 -15.92 3.25
C LYS A 121 1.77 -14.56 3.71
N ARG A 122 2.58 -14.55 4.77
CA ARG A 122 3.25 -13.35 5.30
C ARG A 122 4.67 -13.66 5.72
N ASP A 123 5.52 -12.65 5.64
CA ASP A 123 6.90 -12.70 6.11
C ASP A 123 7.27 -11.39 6.80
N ILE A 124 6.64 -11.14 7.95
CA ILE A 124 6.76 -9.85 8.64
C ILE A 124 8.23 -9.53 8.89
N ASN A 125 8.64 -8.34 8.46
CA ASN A 125 10.04 -7.98 8.23
C ASN A 125 10.45 -6.72 9.02
N PRO A 126 10.96 -6.90 10.26
CA PRO A 126 11.40 -5.78 11.10
C PRO A 126 12.54 -4.97 10.50
N THR A 127 13.38 -5.58 9.64
CA THR A 127 14.49 -4.89 8.97
C THR A 127 13.97 -3.86 7.97
N VAL A 128 12.93 -4.22 7.21
CA VAL A 128 12.28 -3.31 6.27
C VAL A 128 11.52 -2.23 7.03
N THR A 129 10.75 -2.57 8.05
CA THR A 129 9.92 -1.57 8.75
C THR A 129 10.76 -0.52 9.48
N ARG A 130 11.84 -0.93 10.17
CA ARG A 130 12.78 0.00 10.83
C ARG A 130 13.47 0.98 9.89
N SER A 131 13.66 0.59 8.63
CA SER A 131 14.36 1.39 7.63
C SER A 131 13.42 2.21 6.73
N ALA A 132 12.10 2.15 6.94
CA ALA A 132 11.16 2.74 6.00
C ALA A 132 9.97 3.46 6.62
N VAL A 133 9.45 2.99 7.76
CA VAL A 133 8.13 3.41 8.26
C VAL A 133 8.14 3.84 9.73
N THR A 134 9.30 4.25 10.25
CA THR A 134 9.37 4.86 11.59
C THR A 134 8.72 6.25 11.58
N PHE A 135 8.32 6.76 12.76
CA PHE A 135 7.80 8.13 12.89
C PHE A 135 8.72 9.19 12.26
N ARG A 136 10.04 8.98 12.33
CA ARG A 136 11.01 9.85 11.67
C ARG A 136 10.82 9.89 10.15
N HIS A 137 10.74 8.74 9.50
CA HIS A 137 10.56 8.68 8.04
C HIS A 137 9.22 9.28 7.61
N ILE A 138 8.14 9.04 8.38
CA ILE A 138 6.82 9.61 8.11
C ILE A 138 6.87 11.14 8.24
N THR A 139 7.50 11.65 9.30
CA THR A 139 7.61 13.10 9.57
C THR A 139 8.50 13.79 8.53
N GLU A 140 9.65 13.21 8.19
CA GLU A 140 10.55 13.71 7.15
C GLU A 140 9.84 13.75 5.79
N LEU A 141 9.07 12.70 5.44
CA LEU A 141 8.27 12.69 4.22
C LEU A 141 7.26 13.86 4.16
N ILE A 142 6.56 14.14 5.25
CA ILE A 142 5.54 15.19 5.30
C ILE A 142 6.18 16.59 5.25
N LEU A 143 7.27 16.80 5.99
CA LEU A 143 7.81 18.13 6.24
C LEU A 143 8.93 18.56 5.27
N SER A 144 9.65 17.61 4.67
CA SER A 144 10.83 17.91 3.84
C SER A 144 10.53 18.03 2.34
N TYR A 145 9.36 17.60 1.87
CA TYR A 145 9.00 17.64 0.45
C TYR A 145 7.72 18.44 0.27
N ASP A 146 7.79 19.62 -0.33
CA ASP A 146 6.67 20.56 -0.45
C ASP A 146 5.94 20.51 -1.79
N THR A 147 6.52 19.82 -2.78
CA THR A 147 5.91 19.57 -4.09
C THR A 147 5.44 18.12 -4.21
N ILE A 148 4.35 17.91 -4.97
CA ILE A 148 3.69 16.60 -5.10
C ILE A 148 4.57 15.53 -5.76
N ASP A 149 5.45 15.92 -6.68
CA ASP A 149 6.38 15.03 -7.36
C ASP A 149 7.38 14.41 -6.38
N TRP A 150 8.05 15.22 -5.58
CA TRP A 150 8.96 14.75 -4.53
C TRP A 150 8.23 13.97 -3.45
N PHE A 151 7.09 14.48 -2.96
CA PHE A 151 6.31 13.81 -1.91
C PHE A 151 5.91 12.38 -2.34
N GLN A 152 5.23 12.24 -3.47
CA GLN A 152 4.78 10.93 -3.93
C GLN A 152 5.95 10.04 -4.40
N GLY A 153 7.02 10.65 -4.93
CA GLY A 153 8.23 9.96 -5.40
C GLY A 153 9.01 9.31 -4.27
N VAL A 154 9.25 10.05 -3.19
CA VAL A 154 9.92 9.52 -2.01
C VAL A 154 9.03 8.53 -1.28
N MET A 155 7.72 8.80 -1.16
CA MET A 155 6.74 7.87 -0.57
C MET A 155 6.81 6.48 -1.21
N GLN A 156 6.87 6.41 -2.54
CA GLN A 156 6.82 5.16 -3.33
C GLN A 156 8.20 4.55 -3.63
N ARG A 157 9.29 5.25 -3.29
CA ARG A 157 10.65 4.93 -3.76
C ARG A 157 10.71 4.84 -5.29
N ASP A 158 10.27 5.91 -5.94
CA ASP A 158 10.44 6.08 -7.38
C ASP A 158 11.93 6.36 -7.68
N PRO A 159 12.55 5.64 -8.62
CA PRO A 159 13.98 5.79 -8.91
C PRO A 159 14.36 7.19 -9.41
N ARG A 160 13.41 7.98 -9.93
CA ARG A 160 13.63 9.37 -10.37
C ARG A 160 13.79 10.34 -9.18
N PHE A 161 13.35 9.94 -7.99
CA PHE A 161 13.36 10.73 -6.75
C PHE A 161 14.14 9.99 -5.66
N SER A 162 15.39 9.62 -5.97
CA SER A 162 16.18 8.74 -5.12
C SER A 162 16.77 9.47 -3.90
N VAL A 163 16.42 8.99 -2.71
CA VAL A 163 16.95 9.45 -1.42
C VAL A 163 17.66 8.27 -0.74
N PRO A 164 19.00 8.25 -0.67
CA PRO A 164 19.74 7.09 -0.16
C PRO A 164 19.38 6.64 1.25
N SER A 165 18.96 7.58 2.12
CA SER A 165 18.52 7.28 3.50
C SER A 165 17.11 6.70 3.58
N VAL A 166 16.36 6.63 2.48
CA VAL A 166 14.98 6.14 2.40
C VAL A 166 14.94 4.97 1.41
N PRO A 167 15.43 3.78 1.81
CA PRO A 167 15.63 2.66 0.88
C PRO A 167 14.35 2.13 0.25
N TYR A 168 13.22 2.21 0.97
CA TYR A 168 11.92 1.71 0.52
C TYR A 168 10.85 2.79 0.36
N GLY A 169 10.93 3.91 1.08
CA GLY A 169 9.78 4.83 1.20
C GLY A 169 8.64 4.20 2.01
N VAL A 170 7.75 5.02 2.56
CA VAL A 170 6.73 4.53 3.49
C VAL A 170 5.71 3.59 2.83
N HIS A 171 5.42 3.77 1.53
CA HIS A 171 4.49 2.92 0.79
C HIS A 171 5.08 1.52 0.57
N ARG A 172 6.23 1.42 -0.11
CA ARG A 172 6.86 0.10 -0.33
C ARG A 172 7.26 -0.55 0.98
N GLY A 173 7.72 0.24 1.96
CA GLY A 173 8.08 -0.23 3.29
C GLY A 173 6.92 -0.89 4.02
N GLY A 174 5.71 -0.34 3.95
CA GLY A 174 4.52 -0.95 4.53
C GLY A 174 4.12 -2.26 3.83
N HIS A 175 4.19 -2.31 2.49
CA HIS A 175 3.95 -3.53 1.72
C HIS A 175 4.96 -4.64 2.01
N VAL A 176 6.23 -4.36 1.75
CA VAL A 176 7.33 -5.32 1.88
C VAL A 176 7.63 -5.65 3.35
N GLY A 177 7.26 -4.76 4.28
CA GLY A 177 7.33 -4.98 5.71
C GLY A 177 6.39 -6.09 6.21
N VAL A 178 5.25 -6.30 5.55
CA VAL A 178 4.38 -7.48 5.80
C VAL A 178 4.83 -8.67 4.96
N GLY A 179 5.31 -8.41 3.75
CA GLY A 179 5.93 -9.39 2.86
C GLY A 179 4.93 -10.30 2.15
N MET A 180 5.46 -11.20 1.31
CA MET A 180 4.68 -12.20 0.56
C MET A 180 3.50 -11.57 -0.21
N VAL A 181 2.25 -11.81 0.19
CA VAL A 181 1.07 -11.29 -0.53
C VAL A 181 1.07 -9.75 -0.54
N MET A 182 1.29 -9.09 0.60
CA MET A 182 1.45 -7.63 0.64
C MET A 182 2.65 -7.14 -0.17
N GLY A 183 3.69 -7.97 -0.32
CA GLY A 183 4.86 -7.67 -1.13
C GLY A 183 4.65 -7.88 -2.63
N ASP A 184 3.51 -8.40 -3.08
CA ASP A 184 3.16 -8.52 -4.49
C ASP A 184 2.56 -7.20 -4.99
N ALA A 185 3.28 -6.47 -5.84
CA ALA A 185 2.88 -5.13 -6.28
C ALA A 185 1.50 -5.09 -6.95
N ALA A 186 1.10 -6.17 -7.63
CA ALA A 186 -0.22 -6.25 -8.27
C ALA A 186 -1.23 -7.06 -7.42
N GLY A 187 -0.75 -8.05 -6.66
CA GLY A 187 -1.58 -8.93 -5.83
C GLY A 187 -1.84 -8.46 -4.40
N SER A 188 -1.21 -7.37 -3.94
CA SER A 188 -1.25 -6.90 -2.55
C SER A 188 -2.65 -6.68 -1.96
N PRO A 189 -3.71 -6.26 -2.70
CA PRO A 189 -5.06 -6.18 -2.15
C PRO A 189 -5.64 -7.54 -1.68
N GLY A 190 -5.00 -8.65 -2.04
CA GLY A 190 -5.32 -9.98 -1.53
C GLY A 190 -4.98 -10.18 -0.05
N ASP A 191 -4.16 -9.32 0.57
CA ASP A 191 -3.99 -9.30 2.03
C ASP A 191 -4.90 -8.21 2.62
N PRO A 192 -5.77 -8.52 3.61
CA PRO A 192 -6.62 -7.53 4.28
C PRO A 192 -5.86 -6.31 4.85
N MET A 193 -4.57 -6.48 5.17
CA MET A 193 -3.72 -5.37 5.62
C MET A 193 -3.53 -4.27 4.58
N PHE A 194 -3.77 -4.55 3.30
CA PHE A 194 -3.68 -3.56 2.23
C PHE A 194 -4.51 -2.32 2.52
N TYR A 195 -5.76 -2.52 2.98
CA TYR A 195 -6.70 -1.43 3.20
C TYR A 195 -6.28 -0.54 4.38
N LEU A 196 -5.76 -1.15 5.46
CA LEU A 196 -5.24 -0.41 6.61
C LEU A 196 -3.95 0.35 6.27
N HIS A 197 -3.07 -0.28 5.48
CA HIS A 197 -1.87 0.37 4.97
C HIS A 197 -2.23 1.58 4.08
N HIS A 198 -3.14 1.42 3.12
CA HIS A 198 -3.52 2.51 2.22
C HIS A 198 -4.35 3.60 2.90
N ALA A 199 -5.11 3.29 3.96
CA ALA A 199 -5.72 4.31 4.80
C ALA A 199 -4.66 5.18 5.51
N GLN A 200 -3.53 4.59 5.94
CA GLN A 200 -2.42 5.38 6.50
C GLN A 200 -1.67 6.18 5.41
N ILE A 201 -1.52 5.63 4.19
CA ILE A 201 -0.98 6.38 3.04
C ILE A 201 -1.85 7.61 2.77
N ASP A 202 -3.15 7.40 2.73
CA ASP A 202 -4.11 8.46 2.50
C ASP A 202 -4.08 9.51 3.62
N ARG A 203 -4.05 9.08 4.89
CA ARG A 203 -3.86 9.97 6.04
C ARG A 203 -2.59 10.83 5.92
N VAL A 204 -1.46 10.23 5.58
CA VAL A 204 -0.18 10.95 5.40
C VAL A 204 -0.30 11.98 4.27
N TRP A 205 -0.98 11.63 3.17
CA TRP A 205 -1.24 12.57 2.09
C TRP A 205 -2.20 13.70 2.49
N THR A 206 -3.29 13.40 3.20
CA THR A 206 -4.24 14.38 3.72
C THR A 206 -3.54 15.39 4.65
N ILE A 207 -2.68 14.91 5.55
CA ILE A 207 -1.87 15.79 6.42
C ILE A 207 -0.98 16.69 5.57
N TRP A 208 -0.26 16.12 4.59
CA TRP A 208 0.61 16.89 3.71
C TRP A 208 -0.14 17.96 2.90
N GLN A 209 -1.33 17.64 2.38
CA GLN A 209 -2.20 18.61 1.71
C GLN A 209 -2.62 19.74 2.66
N GLY A 210 -2.97 19.38 3.90
CA GLY A 210 -3.42 20.32 4.95
C GLY A 210 -2.41 21.37 5.37
N LEU A 211 -1.11 21.17 5.09
CA LEU A 211 -0.05 22.14 5.43
C LEU A 211 -0.03 23.38 4.51
N ASP A 212 -0.53 23.30 3.28
CA ASP A 212 -0.65 24.43 2.35
C ASP A 212 -1.77 24.10 1.32
N LEU A 213 -3.03 24.28 1.74
CA LEU A 213 -4.19 23.88 0.95
C LEU A 213 -4.20 24.52 -0.45
N ASP A 214 -3.83 25.80 -0.55
CA ASP A 214 -3.85 26.57 -1.79
C ASP A 214 -2.92 25.98 -2.85
N LYS A 215 -1.74 25.50 -2.45
CA LYS A 215 -0.77 24.91 -3.38
C LYS A 215 -0.90 23.41 -3.51
N ARG A 216 -1.33 22.70 -2.46
CA ARG A 216 -1.19 21.23 -2.37
C ARG A 216 -2.47 20.47 -2.61
N ARG A 217 -3.65 21.06 -2.37
CA ARG A 217 -4.93 20.34 -2.51
C ARG A 217 -5.10 19.74 -3.90
N HIS A 218 -4.84 20.53 -4.94
CA HIS A 218 -5.00 20.11 -6.33
C HIS A 218 -3.67 19.87 -7.05
N ALA A 219 -2.56 19.73 -6.30
CA ALA A 219 -1.26 19.46 -6.89
C ALA A 219 -1.25 18.05 -7.50
N ILE A 220 -0.87 17.96 -8.78
CA ILE A 220 -0.66 16.70 -9.48
C ILE A 220 0.66 16.75 -10.25
N TRP A 221 1.29 15.60 -10.42
CA TRP A 221 2.47 15.45 -11.27
C TRP A 221 2.59 14.02 -11.77
N GLY A 222 2.98 13.85 -13.02
CA GLY A 222 3.28 12.56 -13.62
C GLY A 222 2.37 12.22 -14.79
N THR A 223 2.55 11.01 -15.30
CA THR A 223 1.91 10.53 -16.53
C THR A 223 1.04 9.30 -16.25
N HIS A 224 0.49 8.71 -17.32
CA HIS A 224 -0.43 7.58 -17.26
C HIS A 224 0.28 6.24 -17.00
N THR A 225 1.60 6.20 -17.14
CA THR A 225 2.40 4.97 -17.05
C THR A 225 3.37 5.02 -15.88
N ILE A 226 3.62 3.86 -15.28
CA ILE A 226 4.53 3.75 -14.14
C ILE A 226 5.91 4.20 -14.59
N ALA A 227 6.47 5.18 -13.88
CA ALA A 227 7.78 5.75 -14.17
C ALA A 227 7.89 6.34 -15.59
N ASP A 228 6.76 6.73 -16.18
CA ASP A 228 6.66 7.19 -17.56
C ASP A 228 7.23 6.17 -18.57
N THR A 229 6.99 4.88 -18.33
CA THR A 229 7.49 3.77 -19.15
C THR A 229 6.34 2.86 -19.61
N PRO A 230 6.00 2.83 -20.90
CA PRO A 230 6.47 3.74 -21.95
C PRO A 230 6.00 5.19 -21.74
N PRO A 231 6.65 6.21 -22.34
CA PRO A 231 6.27 7.60 -22.14
C PRO A 231 4.84 7.91 -22.55
N THR A 232 4.15 8.72 -21.76
CA THR A 232 2.78 9.20 -22.04
C THR A 232 2.63 10.67 -21.69
N ALA A 233 1.51 11.28 -22.09
CA ALA A 233 1.21 12.65 -21.70
C ALA A 233 1.03 12.76 -20.17
N ASN A 234 1.34 13.95 -19.63
CA ASN A 234 1.00 14.29 -18.26
C ASN A 234 -0.51 14.20 -18.07
N MET A 235 -0.94 13.64 -16.95
CA MET A 235 -2.35 13.62 -16.59
C MET A 235 -2.79 15.03 -16.13
N THR A 236 -4.07 15.31 -16.31
CA THR A 236 -4.72 16.54 -15.90
C THR A 236 -5.88 16.24 -14.95
N LEU A 237 -6.27 17.23 -14.14
CA LEU A 237 -7.40 17.11 -13.22
C LEU A 237 -8.75 16.92 -13.93
N ASP A 238 -8.81 17.14 -15.24
CA ASP A 238 -10.04 17.00 -16.03
C ASP A 238 -10.27 15.60 -16.58
N GLU A 239 -9.29 14.71 -16.44
CA GLU A 239 -9.37 13.33 -16.89
C GLU A 239 -10.21 12.45 -15.95
N MET A 240 -10.73 11.35 -16.52
CA MET A 240 -11.43 10.32 -15.77
C MET A 240 -10.44 9.25 -15.30
N ILE A 241 -10.48 8.93 -14.02
CA ILE A 241 -9.74 7.82 -13.44
C ILE A 241 -10.62 6.57 -13.47
N HIS A 242 -10.06 5.45 -13.94
CA HIS A 242 -10.77 4.19 -14.11
C HIS A 242 -10.40 3.17 -13.02
N PHE A 243 -11.41 2.44 -12.54
CA PHE A 243 -11.29 1.46 -11.45
C PHE A 243 -11.66 0.03 -11.86
N GLY A 244 -11.76 -0.22 -13.18
CA GLY A 244 -12.16 -1.52 -13.71
C GLY A 244 -13.56 -1.92 -13.24
N PHE A 245 -13.67 -3.07 -12.57
CA PHE A 245 -14.94 -3.56 -12.03
C PHE A 245 -15.22 -3.07 -10.60
N ALA A 246 -14.28 -2.38 -9.96
CA ALA A 246 -14.43 -1.98 -8.57
C ALA A 246 -15.39 -0.79 -8.42
N ALA A 247 -15.36 0.17 -9.34
CA ALA A 247 -16.23 1.34 -9.32
C ALA A 247 -16.35 1.98 -10.71
N GLU A 248 -17.39 2.79 -10.88
CA GLU A 248 -17.53 3.67 -12.04
C GLU A 248 -16.39 4.69 -12.12
N PRO A 249 -15.98 5.13 -13.33
CA PRO A 249 -14.95 6.16 -13.47
C PRO A 249 -15.34 7.48 -12.80
N VAL A 250 -14.37 8.14 -12.16
CA VAL A 250 -14.57 9.44 -11.49
C VAL A 250 -13.56 10.45 -12.00
N LYS A 251 -13.96 11.72 -12.07
CA LYS A 251 -13.09 12.81 -12.51
C LYS A 251 -11.97 13.03 -11.49
N PHE A 252 -10.73 13.17 -11.95
CA PHE A 252 -9.55 13.25 -11.07
C PHE A 252 -9.70 14.38 -10.03
N ARG A 253 -10.14 15.58 -10.43
CA ARG A 253 -10.38 16.69 -9.48
C ARG A 253 -11.28 16.36 -8.29
N ASP A 254 -12.26 15.48 -8.48
CA ASP A 254 -13.26 15.17 -7.45
C ASP A 254 -12.67 14.23 -6.39
N LEU A 255 -11.46 13.71 -6.61
CA LEU A 255 -10.77 12.80 -5.70
C LEU A 255 -9.71 13.48 -4.83
N MET A 256 -9.55 14.80 -4.95
CA MET A 256 -8.41 15.53 -4.37
C MET A 256 -8.64 16.02 -2.94
N ASP A 257 -9.89 16.04 -2.46
CA ASP A 257 -10.27 16.60 -1.15
C ASP A 257 -11.14 15.59 -0.39
N THR A 258 -10.76 15.22 0.83
CA THR A 258 -11.48 14.23 1.64
C THR A 258 -12.84 14.73 2.15
N LEU A 259 -13.14 16.01 1.97
CA LEU A 259 -14.38 16.66 2.39
C LEU A 259 -15.24 17.16 1.21
N ASP A 260 -14.89 16.79 -0.03
CA ASP A 260 -15.63 17.17 -1.24
C ASP A 260 -15.81 15.96 -2.18
N GLY A 261 -16.61 16.14 -3.23
CA GLY A 261 -16.89 15.11 -4.22
C GLY A 261 -17.59 13.89 -3.59
N PRO A 262 -17.09 12.66 -3.79
CA PRO A 262 -17.67 11.46 -3.18
C PRO A 262 -17.29 11.30 -1.70
N PHE A 263 -16.43 12.16 -1.15
CA PHE A 263 -15.86 11.99 0.17
C PHE A 263 -16.48 12.91 1.23
N CYS A 264 -16.50 12.42 2.47
CA CYS A 264 -16.86 13.21 3.64
C CYS A 264 -16.23 12.57 4.89
N TYR A 265 -14.89 12.63 5.00
CA TYR A 265 -14.16 12.09 6.15
C TYR A 265 -12.90 12.90 6.48
N TYR A 266 -12.40 12.68 7.70
CA TYR A 266 -11.14 13.19 8.22
C TYR A 266 -10.43 12.11 9.03
N TYR A 267 -9.14 12.32 9.29
CA TYR A 267 -8.30 11.44 10.13
C TYR A 267 -7.93 12.11 11.45
#